data_AF-A0A1X1SZ54-F1
#
_entry.id   AF-A0A1X1SZ54-F1
#
_cell.length_a   1.000
_cell.length_b   1.000
_cell.length_c   1.000
_cell.angle_alpha   90.00
_cell.angle_beta   90.00
_cell.angle_gamma   90.00
#
_symmetry.space_group_name_H-M   'P 1'
#
loop_
_entity.id
_entity.type
_entity.pdbx_description
1 polymer ?
#
loop_
_entity_poly.entity_id
_entity_poly.type
_entity_poly.pdbx_seq_one_letter_code
_entity_poly.pdbx_strand_id
1 'polypeptide(L)'
;MFNWFSLDIIYYPVSAIMWVWYKAFAFLLGPDNFFAWALSVMFLVFTLRAILYKPFVRQIRTTRQMQELQPQIKALQKKYGKDRQRMALEMQKLQKEHGFNPILGCLPMLAQIPVFLGLYHVLMSFNRTQTGIGRLGLSVEENRSLPNYVFSATDVAHFLDANLFGAPLGATMIQQHGLEAFTEFNRVAVVVVGVPIMLLAGIATHFNSRASVARQTPEAAANPQTALMNKLALYVFPLGVVVGGPFLPLAVIMYWLANNIWTYGQQHYVFGKIEKEEEAKKAEELERRAANAPAPGAKPKRARKAQAASEAGAEAVEGLASGADGAASGSAAKASGNGAANPTGGQAQSRTPKPGARPKKRKR
;
A
#
# COMPACT_ATOMS: atom_id res chain seq x y z
N MET A 1 3.17 32.79 -9.57
CA MET A 1 3.44 32.75 -8.11
C MET A 1 3.12 31.36 -7.62
N PHE A 2 4.00 30.74 -6.83
CA PHE A 2 3.81 29.41 -6.25
C PHE A 2 2.77 29.50 -5.13
N ASN A 3 1.64 28.80 -5.25
CA ASN A 3 0.58 28.85 -4.24
C ASN A 3 0.60 27.56 -3.39
N TRP A 4 0.81 27.70 -2.08
CA TRP A 4 0.87 26.57 -1.14
C TRP A 4 -0.50 25.89 -0.91
N PHE A 5 -1.59 26.55 -1.28
CA PHE A 5 -2.94 25.97 -1.30
C PHE A 5 -3.35 25.42 -2.67
N SER A 6 -2.59 25.72 -3.74
CA SER A 6 -2.72 24.98 -5.00
C SER A 6 -1.78 23.77 -4.95
N LEU A 7 -2.11 22.72 -5.69
CA LEU A 7 -1.29 21.51 -5.76
C LEU A 7 -0.01 21.74 -6.60
N ASP A 8 0.53 22.96 -6.65
CA ASP A 8 1.73 23.37 -7.40
C ASP A 8 2.95 22.53 -7.00
N ILE A 9 3.06 22.18 -5.72
CA ILE A 9 4.11 21.28 -5.20
C ILE A 9 4.11 19.90 -5.88
N ILE A 10 2.97 19.48 -6.45
CA ILE A 10 2.85 18.25 -7.23
C ILE A 10 2.98 18.57 -8.73
N TYR A 11 2.41 19.68 -9.19
CA TYR A 11 2.37 20.03 -10.61
C TYR A 11 3.75 20.34 -11.20
N TYR A 12 4.60 21.09 -10.49
CA TYR A 12 5.95 21.41 -10.97
C TYR A 12 6.84 20.17 -11.11
N PRO A 13 6.93 19.25 -10.12
CA PRO A 13 7.71 18.03 -10.29
C PRO A 13 7.17 17.11 -11.40
N VAL A 14 5.85 16.96 -11.51
CA VAL A 14 5.23 16.12 -12.55
C VAL A 14 5.52 16.70 -13.94
N SER A 15 5.34 18.00 -14.12
CA SER A 15 5.67 18.68 -15.38
C SER A 15 7.17 18.65 -15.68
N ALA A 16 8.05 18.81 -14.69
CA ALA A 16 9.50 18.69 -14.84
C ALA A 16 9.93 17.32 -15.37
N ILE A 17 9.43 16.23 -14.77
CA ILE A 17 9.76 14.88 -15.22
C ILE A 17 9.24 14.64 -16.64
N MET A 18 8.00 15.05 -16.92
CA MET A 18 7.42 14.93 -18.26
C MET A 18 8.20 15.74 -19.29
N TRP A 19 8.64 16.96 -18.94
CA TRP A 19 9.43 17.83 -19.79
C TRP A 19 10.78 17.21 -20.15
N VAL A 20 11.48 16.61 -19.19
CA VAL A 20 12.76 15.90 -19.46
C VAL A 20 12.55 14.81 -20.50
N TRP A 21 11.53 13.96 -20.34
CA TRP A 21 11.24 12.90 -21.31
C TRP A 21 10.78 13.44 -22.65
N TYR A 22 9.97 14.49 -22.66
CA TYR A 22 9.57 15.16 -23.88
C TYR A 22 10.79 15.70 -24.63
N LYS A 23 11.72 16.41 -23.98
CA LYS A 23 12.94 16.89 -24.63
C LYS A 23 13.79 15.75 -25.18
N ALA A 24 13.91 14.66 -24.44
CA ALA A 24 14.64 13.47 -24.89
C ALA A 24 14.01 12.85 -26.15
N PHE A 25 12.69 12.65 -26.19
CA PHE A 25 12.02 12.08 -27.37
C PHE A 25 11.87 13.08 -28.52
N ALA A 26 11.68 14.37 -28.22
CA ALA A 26 11.63 15.44 -29.20
C ALA A 26 12.95 15.57 -29.95
N PHE A 27 14.08 15.37 -29.27
CA PHE A 27 15.39 15.33 -29.91
C PHE A 27 15.50 14.20 -30.96
N LEU A 28 14.81 13.08 -30.75
CA LEU A 28 14.88 11.90 -31.62
C LEU A 28 13.81 11.90 -32.73
N LEU A 29 12.59 12.35 -32.43
CA LEU A 29 11.41 12.18 -33.27
C LEU A 29 10.87 13.50 -33.85
N GLY A 30 11.37 14.65 -33.36
CA GLY A 30 10.83 15.97 -33.63
C GLY A 30 9.96 16.50 -32.46
N PRO A 31 9.96 17.81 -32.21
CA PRO A 31 9.28 18.41 -31.06
C PRO A 31 7.76 18.45 -31.15
N ASP A 32 7.21 18.53 -32.36
CA ASP A 32 5.79 18.49 -32.69
C ASP A 32 5.27 17.06 -32.96
N ASN A 33 6.12 16.04 -32.80
CA ASN A 33 5.74 14.67 -33.07
C ASN A 33 4.81 14.11 -31.98
N PHE A 34 3.66 13.57 -32.38
CA PHE A 34 2.71 12.91 -31.48
C PHE A 34 3.35 11.85 -30.57
N PHE A 35 4.23 11.01 -31.13
CA PHE A 35 4.86 9.94 -30.37
C PHE A 35 5.86 10.47 -29.34
N ALA A 36 6.53 11.60 -29.58
CA ALA A 36 7.40 12.21 -28.58
C ALA A 36 6.63 12.59 -27.31
N TRP A 37 5.43 13.16 -27.49
CA TRP A 37 4.54 13.52 -26.39
C TRP A 37 3.84 12.31 -25.76
N ALA A 38 3.42 11.33 -26.56
CA ALA A 38 2.81 10.10 -26.03
C ALA A 38 3.80 9.29 -25.17
N LEU A 39 5.05 9.17 -25.65
CA LEU A 39 6.13 8.50 -24.92
C LEU A 39 6.56 9.30 -23.69
N SER A 40 6.53 10.64 -23.72
CA SER A 40 6.85 11.43 -22.53
C SER A 40 5.85 11.19 -21.39
N VAL A 41 4.56 11.06 -21.70
CA VAL A 41 3.53 10.67 -20.73
C VAL A 41 3.79 9.24 -20.21
N MET A 42 4.13 8.29 -21.09
CA MET A 42 4.42 6.91 -20.69
C MET A 42 5.63 6.81 -19.75
N PHE A 43 6.74 7.48 -20.08
CA PHE A 43 7.98 7.42 -19.31
C PHE A 43 7.94 8.25 -18.04
N LEU A 44 7.10 9.30 -17.98
CA LEU A 44 6.74 9.94 -16.71
C LEU A 44 6.19 8.90 -15.73
N VAL A 45 5.23 8.06 -16.16
CA VAL A 45 4.64 7.03 -15.30
C VAL A 45 5.70 6.04 -14.86
N PHE A 46 6.54 5.56 -15.78
CA PHE A 46 7.62 4.61 -15.45
C PHE A 46 8.60 5.20 -14.45
N THR A 47 8.98 6.47 -14.61
CA THR A 47 9.89 7.18 -13.69
C THR A 47 9.30 7.30 -12.29
N LEU A 48 8.05 7.78 -12.18
CA LEU A 48 7.38 7.90 -10.89
C LEU A 48 7.20 6.55 -10.22
N ARG A 49 6.85 5.53 -10.98
CA ARG A 49 6.72 4.17 -10.47
C ARG A 49 8.06 3.55 -10.05
N ALA A 50 9.15 3.89 -10.73
CA ALA A 50 10.50 3.50 -10.34
C ALA A 50 10.92 4.15 -9.02
N ILE A 51 10.65 5.45 -8.84
CA ILE A 51 10.88 6.18 -7.58
C ILE A 51 10.08 5.54 -6.43
N LEU A 52 8.83 5.16 -6.70
CA LEU A 52 7.94 4.50 -5.73
C LEU A 52 8.17 2.99 -5.60
N TYR A 53 9.24 2.43 -6.17
CA TYR A 53 9.50 0.99 -6.12
C TYR A 53 9.65 0.46 -4.69
N LYS A 54 10.47 1.12 -3.86
CA LYS A 54 10.70 0.70 -2.47
C LYS A 54 9.43 0.70 -1.60
N PRO A 55 8.62 1.77 -1.56
CA PRO A 55 7.36 1.75 -0.81
C PRO A 55 6.38 0.70 -1.38
N PHE A 56 6.36 0.49 -2.69
CA PHE A 56 5.53 -0.54 -3.32
C PHE A 56 5.91 -1.97 -2.86
N VAL A 57 7.19 -2.33 -2.85
CA VAL A 57 7.64 -3.64 -2.34
C VAL A 57 7.23 -3.83 -0.88
N ARG A 58 7.37 -2.79 -0.05
CA ARG A 58 6.95 -2.82 1.37
C ARG A 58 5.44 -3.03 1.51
N GLN A 59 4.65 -2.39 0.66
CA GLN A 59 3.20 -2.55 0.65
C GLN A 59 2.80 -3.98 0.24
N ILE A 60 3.42 -4.55 -0.81
CA ILE A 60 3.16 -5.96 -1.19
C ILE A 60 3.43 -6.91 -0.03
N ARG A 61 4.58 -6.75 0.65
CA ARG A 61 4.94 -7.61 1.80
C ARG A 61 3.92 -7.49 2.93
N THR A 62 3.45 -6.28 3.24
CA THR A 62 2.38 -6.05 4.23
C THR A 62 1.07 -6.74 3.83
N THR A 63 0.68 -6.65 2.55
CA THR A 63 -0.53 -7.30 2.03
C THR A 63 -0.43 -8.83 2.11
N ARG A 64 0.75 -9.40 1.85
CA ARG A 64 0.98 -10.84 1.97
C ARG A 64 0.87 -11.33 3.41
N GLN A 65 1.49 -10.63 4.36
CA GLN A 65 1.34 -10.92 5.80
C GLN A 65 -0.13 -10.89 6.23
N MET A 66 -0.91 -9.94 5.72
CA MET A 66 -2.35 -9.87 5.99
C MET A 66 -3.10 -11.11 5.46
N GLN A 67 -2.70 -11.65 4.30
CA GLN A 67 -3.27 -12.87 3.75
C GLN A 67 -2.94 -14.09 4.62
N GLU A 68 -1.74 -14.17 5.20
CA GLU A 68 -1.36 -15.24 6.14
C GLU A 68 -2.16 -15.21 7.45
N LEU A 69 -2.62 -14.02 7.86
CA LEU A 69 -3.43 -13.83 9.07
C LEU A 69 -4.94 -14.00 8.85
N GLN A 70 -5.40 -14.15 7.61
CA GLN A 70 -6.80 -14.45 7.27
C GLN A 70 -7.43 -15.57 8.13
N PRO A 71 -6.79 -16.73 8.36
CA PRO A 71 -7.36 -17.77 9.21
C PRO A 71 -7.59 -17.32 10.66
N GLN A 72 -6.65 -16.53 11.23
CA GLN A 72 -6.78 -15.99 12.58
C GLN A 72 -7.89 -14.93 12.65
N ILE A 73 -7.97 -14.08 11.63
CA ILE A 73 -9.05 -13.10 11.46
C ILE A 73 -10.41 -13.79 11.41
N LYS A 74 -10.54 -14.88 10.63
CA LYS A 74 -11.77 -15.68 10.55
C LYS A 74 -12.09 -16.36 11.88
N ALA A 75 -11.10 -16.88 12.60
CA ALA A 75 -11.30 -17.44 13.93
C ALA A 75 -11.81 -16.39 14.92
N LEU A 76 -11.28 -15.16 14.83
CA LEU A 76 -11.74 -14.05 15.65
C LEU A 76 -13.17 -13.62 15.30
N GLN A 77 -13.51 -13.53 14.01
CA GLN A 77 -14.87 -13.27 13.54
C GLN A 77 -15.87 -14.34 14.04
N LYS A 78 -15.46 -15.62 14.07
CA LYS A 78 -16.30 -16.70 14.64
C LYS A 78 -16.49 -16.54 16.15
N LYS A 79 -15.45 -16.15 16.90
CA LYS A 79 -15.49 -15.99 18.36
C LYS A 79 -16.26 -14.74 18.81
N TYR A 80 -16.07 -13.60 18.14
CA TYR A 80 -16.57 -12.29 18.56
C TYR A 80 -17.51 -11.64 17.54
N GLY A 81 -18.02 -12.39 16.56
CA GLY A 81 -18.92 -11.91 15.50
C GLY A 81 -20.13 -11.09 15.99
N LYS A 82 -20.63 -11.43 17.19
CA LYS A 82 -21.80 -10.79 17.81
C LYS A 82 -21.46 -9.52 18.61
N ASP A 83 -20.19 -9.32 18.96
CA ASP A 83 -19.72 -8.18 19.74
C ASP A 83 -18.72 -7.36 18.92
N ARG A 84 -19.24 -6.35 18.21
CA ARG A 84 -18.44 -5.50 17.32
C ARG A 84 -17.33 -4.75 18.07
N GLN A 85 -17.55 -4.37 19.32
CA GLN A 85 -16.56 -3.64 20.11
C GLN A 85 -15.39 -4.55 20.48
N ARG A 86 -15.67 -5.76 21.00
CA ARG A 86 -14.61 -6.74 21.28
C ARG A 86 -13.92 -7.21 20.02
N MET A 87 -14.64 -7.42 18.92
CA MET A 87 -14.04 -7.78 17.64
C MET A 87 -13.04 -6.71 17.18
N ALA A 88 -13.39 -5.43 17.25
CA ALA A 88 -12.49 -4.36 16.86
C ALA A 88 -11.22 -4.32 17.73
N LEU A 89 -11.35 -4.52 19.04
CA LEU A 89 -10.24 -4.50 19.99
C LEU A 89 -9.31 -5.71 19.80
N GLU A 90 -9.85 -6.92 19.70
CA GLU A 90 -9.05 -8.12 19.46
C GLU A 90 -8.44 -8.13 18.06
N MET A 91 -9.14 -7.56 17.07
CA MET A 91 -8.56 -7.37 15.75
C MET A 91 -7.35 -6.45 15.86
N GLN A 92 -7.49 -5.28 16.51
CA GLN A 92 -6.38 -4.34 16.72
C GLN A 92 -5.21 -5.00 17.48
N LYS A 93 -5.49 -5.82 18.49
CA LYS A 93 -4.49 -6.58 19.24
C LYS A 93 -3.74 -7.56 18.35
N LEU A 94 -4.47 -8.34 17.54
CA LEU A 94 -3.89 -9.25 16.57
C LEU A 94 -2.97 -8.52 15.59
N GLN A 95 -3.35 -7.31 15.14
CA GLN A 95 -2.51 -6.50 14.25
C GLN A 95 -1.23 -6.01 14.92
N LYS A 96 -1.32 -5.57 16.17
CA LYS A 96 -0.18 -5.12 16.97
C LYS A 96 0.80 -6.26 17.27
N GLU A 97 0.29 -7.43 17.64
CA GLU A 97 1.11 -8.62 17.93
C GLU A 97 1.92 -9.08 16.71
N HIS A 98 1.34 -8.96 15.52
CA HIS A 98 2.00 -9.34 14.26
C HIS A 98 2.69 -8.15 13.57
N GLY A 99 2.73 -6.97 14.21
CA GLY A 99 3.43 -5.79 13.72
C GLY A 99 2.91 -5.20 12.41
N PHE A 100 1.65 -5.46 12.02
CA PHE A 100 1.10 -4.97 10.76
C PHE A 100 0.26 -3.69 10.95
N ASN A 101 0.34 -2.76 9.99
CA ASN A 101 -0.48 -1.54 9.97
C ASN A 101 -1.39 -1.55 8.73
N PRO A 102 -2.73 -1.56 8.88
CA PRO A 102 -3.67 -1.62 7.76
C PRO A 102 -3.56 -0.41 6.81
N ILE A 103 -3.12 0.76 7.31
CA ILE A 103 -2.94 1.98 6.51
C ILE A 103 -1.78 1.84 5.53
N LEU A 104 -0.74 1.07 5.88
CA LEU A 104 0.37 0.81 4.95
C LEU A 104 -0.08 0.01 3.72
N GLY A 105 -1.20 -0.71 3.81
CA GLY A 105 -1.79 -1.46 2.71
C GLY A 105 -2.42 -0.60 1.62
N CYS A 106 -2.94 0.60 1.94
CA CYS A 106 -3.53 1.52 0.95
C CYS A 106 -2.55 2.59 0.45
N LEU A 107 -1.31 2.61 0.97
CA LEU A 107 -0.32 3.65 0.73
C LEU A 107 -0.07 3.99 -0.75
N PRO A 108 0.06 3.03 -1.70
CA PRO A 108 0.30 3.39 -3.09
C PRO A 108 -0.94 3.90 -3.80
N MET A 109 -2.16 3.57 -3.36
CA MET A 109 -3.33 4.26 -3.89
C MET A 109 -3.31 5.73 -3.49
N LEU A 110 -2.96 6.02 -2.24
CA LEU A 110 -2.80 7.38 -1.73
C LEU A 110 -1.66 8.15 -2.42
N ALA A 111 -0.54 7.50 -2.74
CA ALA A 111 0.55 8.12 -3.50
C ALA A 111 0.20 8.32 -4.99
N GLN A 112 -0.65 7.46 -5.57
CA GLN A 112 -1.02 7.52 -6.98
C GLN A 112 -2.00 8.65 -7.29
N ILE A 113 -2.94 8.95 -6.37
CA ILE A 113 -3.96 9.99 -6.58
C ILE A 113 -3.34 11.37 -6.85
N PRO A 114 -2.40 11.91 -6.03
CA PRO A 114 -1.72 13.16 -6.29
C PRO A 114 -1.01 13.18 -7.64
N VAL A 115 -0.31 12.10 -7.98
CA VAL A 115 0.42 11.97 -9.26
C VAL A 115 -0.53 12.07 -10.44
N PHE A 116 -1.65 11.33 -10.41
CA PHE A 116 -2.65 11.36 -11.46
C PHE A 116 -3.28 12.76 -11.60
N LEU A 117 -3.67 13.38 -10.48
CA LEU A 117 -4.22 14.74 -10.48
C LEU A 117 -3.21 15.74 -11.03
N GLY A 118 -1.93 15.57 -10.71
CA GLY A 118 -0.86 16.41 -11.22
C GLY A 118 -0.69 16.29 -12.72
N LEU A 119 -0.63 15.06 -13.24
CA LEU A 119 -0.53 14.82 -14.68
C LEU A 119 -1.76 15.36 -15.42
N TYR A 120 -2.96 15.03 -14.92
CA TYR A 120 -4.21 15.48 -15.52
C TYR A 120 -4.29 17.01 -15.58
N HIS A 121 -3.91 17.67 -14.48
CA HIS A 121 -3.89 19.13 -14.42
C HIS A 121 -2.87 19.73 -15.39
N VAL A 122 -1.63 19.24 -15.41
CA VAL A 122 -0.58 19.71 -16.34
C VAL A 122 -1.02 19.56 -17.80
N LEU A 123 -1.61 18.41 -18.17
CA LEU A 123 -2.09 18.15 -19.52
C LEU A 123 -3.27 19.05 -19.92
N MET A 124 -4.25 19.23 -19.02
CA MET A 124 -5.37 20.14 -19.29
C MET A 124 -4.94 21.61 -19.35
N SER A 125 -3.86 21.98 -18.66
CA SER A 125 -3.30 23.33 -18.69
C SER A 125 -2.50 23.66 -19.96
N PHE A 126 -2.40 22.76 -20.95
CA PHE A 126 -1.91 23.12 -22.30
C PHE A 126 -2.98 23.81 -23.15
N ASN A 127 -4.26 23.49 -22.95
CA ASN A 127 -5.37 24.12 -23.65
C ASN A 127 -6.26 24.89 -22.65
N ARG A 128 -6.00 26.19 -22.51
CA ARG A 128 -6.72 27.08 -21.58
C ARG A 128 -7.80 27.93 -22.26
N THR A 129 -8.15 27.63 -23.51
CA THR A 129 -9.13 28.41 -24.28
C THR A 129 -10.57 28.05 -23.95
N GLN A 130 -10.78 26.92 -23.28
CA GLN A 130 -12.11 26.52 -22.80
C GLN A 130 -12.65 27.51 -21.76
N THR A 131 -13.97 27.68 -21.73
CA THR A 131 -14.69 28.55 -20.79
C THR A 131 -15.44 27.72 -19.75
N GLY A 132 -15.63 28.26 -18.54
CA GLY A 132 -16.33 27.58 -17.44
C GLY A 132 -15.65 27.74 -16.07
N ILE A 133 -16.19 27.07 -15.04
CA ILE A 133 -15.66 27.16 -13.67
C ILE A 133 -14.23 26.64 -13.62
N GLY A 134 -13.29 27.49 -13.18
CA GLY A 134 -11.86 27.13 -13.10
C GLY A 134 -11.15 27.03 -14.45
N ARG A 135 -11.73 27.58 -15.53
CA ARG A 135 -11.11 27.69 -16.84
C ARG A 135 -10.84 29.16 -17.17
N LEU A 136 -9.75 29.42 -17.87
CA LEU A 136 -9.27 30.78 -18.10
C LEU A 136 -9.92 31.46 -19.31
N GLY A 137 -10.43 30.69 -20.28
CA GLY A 137 -11.09 31.25 -21.47
C GLY A 137 -10.17 32.14 -22.31
N LEU A 138 -8.87 31.82 -22.36
CA LEU A 138 -7.89 32.62 -23.09
C LEU A 138 -8.14 32.57 -24.60
N SER A 139 -7.68 33.59 -25.33
CA SER A 139 -7.63 33.50 -26.79
C SER A 139 -6.61 32.42 -27.22
N VAL A 140 -6.75 31.89 -28.43
CA VAL A 140 -5.81 30.88 -28.98
C VAL A 140 -4.38 31.43 -29.02
N GLU A 141 -4.23 32.68 -29.45
CA GLU A 141 -2.93 33.37 -29.53
C GLU A 141 -2.31 33.56 -28.15
N GLU A 142 -3.10 34.01 -27.17
CA GLU A 142 -2.64 34.21 -25.81
C GLU A 142 -2.24 32.87 -25.16
N ASN A 143 -3.06 31.82 -25.31
CA ASN A 143 -2.74 30.49 -24.78
C ASN A 143 -1.39 29.96 -25.32
N ARG A 144 -1.11 30.17 -26.62
CA ARG A 144 0.15 29.74 -27.25
C ARG A 144 1.35 30.58 -26.82
N SER A 145 1.14 31.84 -26.42
CA SER A 145 2.20 32.73 -25.92
C SER A 145 2.62 32.47 -24.47
N LEU A 146 1.81 31.72 -23.70
CA LEU A 146 2.04 31.52 -22.29
C LEU A 146 2.73 30.18 -21.99
N PRO A 147 3.65 30.14 -21.02
CA PRO A 147 4.24 28.89 -20.56
C PRO A 147 3.24 28.04 -19.76
N ASN A 148 3.55 26.75 -19.61
CA ASN A 148 2.82 25.80 -18.77
C ASN A 148 3.77 25.13 -17.77
N TYR A 149 3.80 25.61 -16.53
CA TYR A 149 4.80 25.19 -15.54
C TYR A 149 6.22 25.29 -16.10
N VAL A 150 6.95 24.18 -16.18
CA VAL A 150 8.31 24.14 -16.75
C VAL A 150 8.34 24.20 -18.28
N PHE A 151 7.20 23.96 -18.94
CA PHE A 151 7.11 24.02 -20.40
C PHE A 151 7.09 25.47 -20.85
N SER A 152 8.02 25.83 -21.75
CA SER A 152 8.06 27.15 -22.37
C SER A 152 6.86 27.37 -23.30
N ALA A 153 6.61 28.62 -23.72
CA ALA A 153 5.56 28.92 -24.69
C ALA A 153 5.73 28.15 -26.00
N THR A 154 6.97 27.97 -26.47
CA THR A 154 7.26 27.15 -27.65
C THR A 154 6.93 25.68 -27.42
N ASP A 155 7.22 25.14 -26.24
CA ASP A 155 6.83 23.77 -25.90
C ASP A 155 5.31 23.59 -25.82
N VAL A 156 4.58 24.61 -25.35
CA VAL A 156 3.12 24.62 -25.38
C VAL A 156 2.61 24.61 -26.82
N ALA A 157 3.17 25.42 -27.70
CA ALA A 157 2.84 25.41 -29.13
C ALA A 157 3.09 24.02 -29.75
N HIS A 158 4.27 23.43 -29.52
CA HIS A 158 4.58 22.09 -30.02
C HIS A 158 3.58 21.01 -29.54
N PHE A 159 3.12 21.08 -28.29
CA PHE A 159 2.09 20.16 -27.79
C PHE A 159 0.75 20.34 -28.51
N LEU A 160 0.36 21.58 -28.78
CA LEU A 160 -0.88 21.93 -29.47
C LEU A 160 -0.85 21.56 -30.96
N ASP A 161 0.35 21.47 -31.52
CA ASP A 161 0.57 21.08 -32.92
C ASP A 161 0.64 19.56 -33.09
N ALA A 162 1.02 18.84 -32.03
CA ALA A 162 1.18 17.40 -32.03
C ALA A 162 -0.15 16.65 -32.19
N ASN A 163 -0.29 15.98 -33.34
CA ASN A 163 -1.46 15.18 -33.67
C ASN A 163 -1.07 13.89 -34.41
N LEU A 164 -1.92 12.86 -34.30
CA LEU A 164 -1.80 11.64 -35.08
C LEU A 164 -2.99 11.53 -36.04
N PHE A 165 -2.77 11.85 -37.32
CA PHE A 165 -3.82 11.91 -38.35
C PHE A 165 -4.96 12.89 -38.00
N GLY A 166 -4.67 13.99 -37.31
CA GLY A 166 -5.66 14.92 -36.77
C GLY A 166 -6.21 14.54 -35.39
N ALA A 167 -5.62 13.55 -34.70
CA ALA A 167 -5.96 13.19 -33.33
C ALA A 167 -4.96 13.81 -32.32
N PRO A 168 -5.26 14.98 -31.72
CA PRO A 168 -4.40 15.57 -30.70
C PRO A 168 -4.51 14.81 -29.37
N LEU A 169 -3.40 14.76 -28.61
CA LEU A 169 -3.33 14.04 -27.34
C LEU A 169 -4.29 14.55 -26.26
N GLY A 170 -4.65 15.84 -26.32
CA GLY A 170 -5.57 16.47 -25.36
C GLY A 170 -7.06 16.24 -25.66
N ALA A 171 -7.42 15.70 -26.83
CA ALA A 171 -8.82 15.51 -27.20
C ALA A 171 -9.43 14.24 -26.60
N THR A 172 -10.74 14.28 -26.35
CA THR A 172 -11.56 13.11 -26.01
C THR A 172 -12.36 12.64 -27.22
N MET A 173 -12.82 11.38 -27.22
CA MET A 173 -13.56 10.81 -28.36
C MET A 173 -14.97 11.40 -28.51
N ILE A 174 -15.56 11.88 -27.41
CA ILE A 174 -16.89 12.50 -27.41
C ILE A 174 -16.86 14.01 -27.64
N GLN A 175 -15.67 14.62 -27.68
CA GLN A 175 -15.53 16.06 -27.77
C GLN A 175 -16.01 16.57 -29.13
N GLN A 176 -16.79 17.66 -29.11
CA GLN A 176 -17.31 18.32 -30.31
C GLN A 176 -16.79 19.75 -30.46
N HIS A 177 -16.45 20.42 -29.35
CA HIS A 177 -16.03 21.83 -29.30
C HIS A 177 -14.87 22.01 -28.30
N GLY A 178 -14.27 23.21 -28.26
CA GLY A 178 -13.27 23.57 -27.25
C GLY A 178 -11.87 22.99 -27.49
N LEU A 179 -11.53 22.73 -28.76
CA LEU A 179 -10.21 22.29 -29.23
C LEU A 179 -9.57 23.31 -30.18
N GLU A 180 -10.05 24.56 -30.18
CA GLU A 180 -9.57 25.64 -31.06
C GLU A 180 -8.09 25.98 -30.86
N ALA A 181 -7.50 25.59 -29.73
CA ALA A 181 -6.07 25.73 -29.48
C ALA A 181 -5.20 24.76 -30.28
N PHE A 182 -5.76 23.60 -30.67
CA PHE A 182 -5.06 22.58 -31.46
C PHE A 182 -5.13 22.94 -32.95
N THR A 183 -4.02 22.74 -33.67
CA THR A 183 -3.96 23.06 -35.10
C THR A 183 -4.87 22.18 -35.94
N GLU A 184 -4.91 20.89 -35.61
CA GLU A 184 -5.75 19.92 -36.29
C GLU A 184 -6.63 19.16 -35.30
N PHE A 185 -7.90 19.02 -35.67
CA PHE A 185 -8.84 18.17 -34.95
C PHE A 185 -9.75 17.41 -35.92
N ASN A 186 -9.65 16.09 -35.86
CA ASN A 186 -10.55 15.17 -36.53
C ASN A 186 -11.09 14.15 -35.52
N ARG A 187 -12.37 14.24 -35.20
CA ARG A 187 -13.01 13.34 -34.23
C ARG A 187 -12.91 11.86 -34.63
N VAL A 188 -13.02 11.57 -35.93
CA VAL A 188 -12.91 10.19 -36.43
C VAL A 188 -11.51 9.66 -36.18
N ALA A 189 -10.47 10.46 -36.42
CA ALA A 189 -9.10 10.10 -36.10
C ALA A 189 -8.91 9.86 -34.60
N VAL A 190 -9.48 10.70 -33.74
CA VAL A 190 -9.42 10.51 -32.28
C VAL A 190 -10.05 9.18 -31.86
N VAL A 191 -11.17 8.78 -32.47
CA VAL A 191 -11.80 7.47 -32.21
C VAL A 191 -10.93 6.32 -32.72
N VAL A 192 -10.42 6.43 -33.95
CA VAL A 192 -9.57 5.39 -34.58
C VAL A 192 -8.28 5.16 -33.81
N VAL A 193 -7.67 6.23 -33.27
CA VAL A 193 -6.46 6.14 -32.43
C VAL A 193 -6.82 5.71 -31.01
N GLY A 194 -7.88 6.27 -30.43
CA GLY A 194 -8.26 6.07 -29.04
C GLY A 194 -8.80 4.68 -28.73
N VAL A 195 -9.66 4.12 -29.59
CA VAL A 195 -10.30 2.81 -29.34
C VAL A 195 -9.29 1.68 -29.20
N PRO A 196 -8.29 1.51 -30.09
CA PRO A 196 -7.26 0.49 -29.92
C PRO A 196 -6.47 0.63 -28.61
N ILE A 197 -6.03 1.84 -28.27
CA ILE A 197 -5.27 2.11 -27.03
C ILE A 197 -6.13 1.77 -25.80
N MET A 198 -7.41 2.10 -25.85
CA MET A 198 -8.38 1.82 -24.79
C MET A 198 -8.67 0.33 -24.63
N LEU A 199 -8.82 -0.42 -25.73
CA LEU A 199 -8.94 -1.88 -25.69
C LEU A 199 -7.68 -2.51 -25.11
N LEU A 200 -6.49 -2.05 -25.50
CA LEU A 200 -5.22 -2.50 -24.93
C LEU A 200 -5.13 -2.18 -23.43
N ALA A 201 -5.58 -0.99 -23.00
CA ALA A 201 -5.61 -0.61 -21.58
C ALA A 201 -6.58 -1.49 -20.77
N GLY A 202 -7.75 -1.80 -21.33
CA GLY A 202 -8.72 -2.74 -20.73
C GLY A 202 -8.15 -4.15 -20.62
N ILE A 203 -7.53 -4.66 -21.69
CA ILE A 203 -6.85 -5.96 -21.69
C ILE A 203 -5.74 -6.00 -20.64
N ALA A 204 -4.87 -4.99 -20.61
CA ALA A 204 -3.79 -4.90 -19.63
C ALA A 204 -4.33 -4.85 -18.20
N THR A 205 -5.44 -4.12 -17.97
CA THR A 205 -6.13 -4.09 -16.67
C THR A 205 -6.66 -5.48 -16.29
N HIS A 206 -7.24 -6.20 -17.23
CA HIS A 206 -7.73 -7.57 -17.01
C HIS A 206 -6.59 -8.53 -16.65
N PHE A 207 -5.46 -8.48 -17.36
CA PHE A 207 -4.28 -9.30 -17.05
C PHE A 207 -3.68 -8.96 -15.69
N ASN A 208 -3.64 -7.68 -15.31
CA ASN A 208 -3.23 -7.26 -13.96
C ASN A 208 -4.15 -7.83 -12.89
N SER A 209 -5.46 -7.71 -13.06
CA SER A 209 -6.44 -8.28 -12.13
C SER A 209 -6.30 -9.80 -12.04
N ARG A 210 -6.13 -10.49 -13.17
CA ARG A 210 -5.90 -11.95 -13.20
C ARG A 210 -4.65 -12.35 -12.44
N ALA A 211 -3.52 -11.68 -12.67
CA ALA A 211 -2.28 -11.95 -11.97
C ALA A 211 -2.42 -11.71 -10.46
N SER A 212 -3.18 -10.69 -10.05
CA SER A 212 -3.45 -10.43 -8.64
C SER A 212 -4.37 -11.47 -8.00
N VAL A 213 -5.42 -11.92 -8.69
CA VAL A 213 -6.38 -12.91 -8.18
C VAL A 213 -5.74 -14.30 -8.08
N ALA A 214 -4.93 -14.68 -9.07
CA ALA A 214 -4.25 -15.99 -9.09
C ALA A 214 -3.30 -16.21 -7.91
N ARG A 215 -2.83 -15.12 -7.27
CA ARG A 215 -1.93 -15.16 -6.11
C ARG A 215 -2.64 -15.22 -4.76
N GLN A 216 -3.98 -15.19 -4.73
CA GLN A 216 -4.72 -15.29 -3.47
C GLN A 216 -4.67 -16.71 -2.91
N THR A 217 -4.66 -16.85 -1.59
CA THR A 217 -4.75 -18.18 -0.96
C THR A 217 -6.12 -18.82 -1.24
N PRO A 218 -6.22 -20.16 -1.30
CA PRO A 218 -7.49 -20.86 -1.50
C PRO A 218 -8.55 -20.45 -0.48
N GLU A 219 -8.13 -20.23 0.77
CA GLU A 219 -9.00 -19.78 1.85
C GLU A 219 -9.51 -18.35 1.64
N ALA A 220 -8.68 -17.45 1.10
CA ALA A 220 -9.11 -16.09 0.78
C ALA A 220 -10.08 -16.08 -0.40
N ALA A 221 -9.82 -16.89 -1.43
CA ALA A 221 -10.67 -17.03 -2.61
C ALA A 221 -12.06 -17.60 -2.27
N ALA A 222 -12.15 -18.48 -1.27
CA ALA A 222 -13.41 -19.07 -0.80
C ALA A 222 -14.33 -18.10 -0.02
N ASN A 223 -13.83 -16.91 0.38
CA ASN A 223 -14.66 -15.92 1.07
C ASN A 223 -15.62 -15.25 0.06
N PRO A 224 -16.96 -15.25 0.30
CA PRO A 224 -17.93 -14.61 -0.58
C PRO A 224 -17.64 -13.13 -0.89
N GLN A 225 -17.13 -12.38 0.09
CA GLN A 225 -16.76 -10.97 -0.10
C GLN A 225 -15.58 -10.83 -1.07
N THR A 226 -14.55 -11.65 -0.90
CA THR A 226 -13.37 -11.67 -1.78
C THR A 226 -13.74 -12.16 -3.19
N ALA A 227 -14.60 -13.17 -3.30
CA ALA A 227 -15.07 -13.68 -4.58
C ALA A 227 -15.83 -12.61 -5.39
N LEU A 228 -16.67 -11.80 -4.74
CA LEU A 228 -17.31 -10.64 -5.38
C LEU A 228 -16.26 -9.64 -5.87
N MET A 229 -15.31 -9.26 -5.01
CA MET A 229 -14.23 -8.33 -5.38
C MET A 229 -13.40 -8.86 -6.55
N ASN A 230 -13.13 -10.17 -6.61
CA ASN A 230 -12.42 -10.80 -7.72
C ASN A 230 -13.22 -10.67 -9.04
N LYS A 231 -14.54 -10.90 -9.02
CA LYS A 231 -15.38 -10.70 -10.22
C LYS A 231 -15.39 -9.25 -10.68
N LEU A 232 -15.52 -8.30 -9.75
CA LEU A 232 -15.45 -6.88 -10.07
C LEU A 232 -14.10 -6.50 -10.68
N ALA A 233 -13.00 -6.96 -10.07
CA ALA A 233 -11.66 -6.69 -10.55
C ALA A 233 -11.39 -7.30 -11.94
N LEU A 234 -11.89 -8.50 -12.20
CA LEU A 234 -11.65 -9.21 -13.45
C LEU A 234 -12.47 -8.70 -14.62
N TYR A 235 -13.71 -8.23 -14.39
CA TYR A 235 -14.63 -7.92 -15.49
C TYR A 235 -15.12 -6.48 -15.46
N VAL A 236 -15.55 -5.99 -14.30
CA VAL A 236 -16.16 -4.66 -14.19
C VAL A 236 -15.12 -3.57 -14.35
N PHE A 237 -13.95 -3.68 -13.71
CA PHE A 237 -12.92 -2.65 -13.86
C PHE A 237 -12.34 -2.58 -15.28
N PRO A 238 -11.94 -3.68 -15.95
CA PRO A 238 -11.50 -3.62 -17.34
C PRO A 238 -12.57 -3.06 -18.27
N LEU A 239 -13.84 -3.47 -18.11
CA LEU A 239 -14.94 -2.91 -18.88
C LEU A 239 -15.12 -1.42 -18.59
N GLY A 240 -15.03 -1.00 -17.33
CA GLY A 240 -15.12 0.40 -16.93
C GLY A 240 -14.03 1.27 -17.56
N VAL A 241 -12.81 0.74 -17.73
CA VAL A 241 -11.73 1.42 -18.46
C VAL A 241 -12.12 1.61 -19.93
N VAL A 242 -12.68 0.58 -20.56
CA VAL A 242 -13.10 0.62 -21.97
C VAL A 242 -14.33 1.50 -22.18
N VAL A 243 -15.30 1.52 -21.26
CA VAL A 243 -16.51 2.35 -21.35
C VAL A 243 -16.23 3.80 -20.95
N GLY A 244 -15.29 4.01 -20.02
CA GLY A 244 -14.90 5.34 -19.55
C GLY A 244 -13.93 6.05 -20.47
N GLY A 245 -13.13 5.32 -21.26
CA GLY A 245 -12.12 5.91 -22.14
C GLY A 245 -12.64 6.96 -23.14
N PRO A 246 -13.85 6.85 -23.74
CA PRO A 246 -14.36 7.90 -24.63
C PRO A 246 -14.51 9.28 -23.98
N PHE A 247 -14.67 9.32 -22.65
CA PHE A 247 -14.82 10.54 -21.85
C PHE A 247 -13.47 11.14 -21.41
N LEU A 248 -12.37 10.45 -21.65
CA LEU A 248 -11.03 10.84 -21.20
C LEU A 248 -10.15 11.30 -22.37
N PRO A 249 -9.22 12.25 -22.14
CA PRO A 249 -8.25 12.63 -23.15
C PRO A 249 -7.35 11.47 -23.55
N LEU A 250 -6.89 11.43 -24.81
CA LEU A 250 -5.96 10.39 -25.28
C LEU A 250 -4.71 10.27 -24.41
N ALA A 251 -4.16 11.40 -23.92
CA ALA A 251 -3.03 11.41 -23.00
C ALA A 251 -3.33 10.69 -21.66
N VAL A 252 -4.57 10.79 -21.15
CA VAL A 252 -4.99 10.07 -19.93
C VAL A 252 -5.13 8.58 -20.19
N ILE A 253 -5.63 8.19 -21.37
CA ILE A 253 -5.71 6.78 -21.77
C ILE A 253 -4.29 6.21 -21.93
N MET A 254 -3.34 6.99 -22.48
CA MET A 254 -1.93 6.61 -22.60
C MET A 254 -1.29 6.39 -21.22
N TYR A 255 -1.55 7.30 -20.28
CA TYR A 255 -1.17 7.13 -18.88
C TYR A 255 -1.75 5.84 -18.29
N TRP A 256 -3.02 5.53 -18.55
CA TRP A 256 -3.67 4.33 -18.04
C TRP A 256 -3.02 3.06 -18.57
N LEU A 257 -2.72 3.03 -19.88
CA LEU A 257 -2.01 1.93 -20.53
C LEU A 257 -0.61 1.75 -19.93
N ALA A 258 0.18 2.82 -19.87
CA ALA A 258 1.52 2.82 -19.29
C ALA A 258 1.51 2.29 -17.85
N ASN A 259 0.56 2.78 -17.04
CA ASN A 259 0.41 2.37 -15.65
C ASN A 259 0.12 0.87 -15.52
N ASN A 260 -0.70 0.31 -16.40
CA ASN A 260 -1.00 -1.12 -16.41
C ASN A 260 0.18 -1.97 -16.88
N ILE A 261 0.91 -1.54 -17.93
CA ILE A 261 2.12 -2.22 -18.42
C ILE A 261 3.16 -2.29 -17.29
N TRP A 262 3.42 -1.16 -16.64
CA TRP A 262 4.35 -1.11 -15.51
C TRP A 262 3.88 -2.02 -14.37
N THR A 263 2.62 -1.91 -13.97
CA THR A 263 2.05 -2.72 -12.87
C THR A 263 2.22 -4.21 -13.17
N TYR A 264 1.96 -4.64 -14.40
CA TYR A 264 2.14 -6.03 -14.81
C TYR A 264 3.59 -6.47 -14.62
N GLY A 265 4.55 -5.75 -15.21
CA GLY A 265 5.98 -6.08 -15.12
C GLY A 265 6.50 -6.03 -13.68
N GLN A 266 6.19 -4.96 -12.96
CA GLN A 266 6.60 -4.75 -11.57
C GLN A 266 6.07 -5.85 -10.65
N GLN A 267 4.80 -6.23 -10.79
CA GLN A 267 4.23 -7.31 -9.99
C GLN A 267 4.93 -8.64 -10.29
N HIS A 268 5.11 -9.02 -11.55
CA HIS A 268 5.78 -10.29 -11.88
C HIS A 268 7.21 -10.33 -11.34
N TYR A 269 7.95 -9.24 -11.47
CA TYR A 269 9.30 -9.15 -10.94
C TYR A 269 9.35 -9.20 -9.41
N VAL A 270 8.55 -8.37 -8.72
CA VAL A 270 8.58 -8.27 -7.25
C VAL A 270 8.08 -9.55 -6.59
N PHE A 271 6.96 -10.11 -7.04
CA PHE A 271 6.44 -11.36 -6.47
C PHE A 271 7.39 -12.52 -6.73
N GLY A 272 7.94 -12.66 -7.94
CA GLY A 272 8.94 -13.69 -8.22
C GLY A 272 10.19 -13.56 -7.35
N LYS A 273 10.60 -12.33 -6.99
CA LYS A 273 11.69 -12.11 -6.03
C LYS A 273 11.30 -12.54 -4.61
N ILE A 274 10.11 -12.18 -4.14
CA ILE A 274 9.65 -12.54 -2.78
C ILE A 274 9.48 -14.05 -2.65
N GLU A 275 8.95 -14.74 -3.67
CA GLU A 275 8.82 -16.20 -3.70
C GLU A 275 10.20 -16.88 -3.57
N LYS A 276 11.19 -16.45 -4.36
CA LYS A 276 12.58 -16.94 -4.25
C LYS A 276 13.18 -16.68 -2.86
N GLU A 277 12.95 -15.51 -2.27
CA GLU A 277 13.41 -15.19 -0.91
C GLU A 277 12.79 -16.14 0.14
N GLU A 278 11.53 -16.53 -0.03
CA GLU A 278 10.85 -17.45 0.89
C GLU A 278 11.25 -18.90 0.70
N GLU A 279 11.45 -19.34 -0.55
CA GLU A 279 11.97 -20.67 -0.85
C GLU A 279 13.38 -20.85 -0.27
N ALA A 280 14.25 -19.86 -0.42
CA ALA A 280 15.58 -19.86 0.19
C ALA A 280 15.51 -19.95 1.72
N LYS A 281 14.63 -19.18 2.37
CA LYS A 281 14.42 -19.26 3.83
C LYS A 281 13.90 -20.62 4.26
N LYS A 282 12.97 -21.22 3.52
CA LYS A 282 12.45 -22.57 3.81
C LYS A 282 13.53 -23.63 3.66
N ALA A 283 14.38 -23.53 2.64
CA ALA A 283 15.51 -24.43 2.45
C ALA A 283 16.52 -24.31 3.61
N GLU A 284 16.89 -23.09 4.00
CA GLU A 284 17.78 -22.82 5.13
C GLU A 284 17.19 -23.36 6.46
N GLU A 285 15.89 -23.19 6.68
CA GLU A 285 15.22 -23.78 7.86
C GLU A 285 15.25 -25.30 7.84
N LEU A 286 15.11 -25.92 6.68
CA LEU A 286 15.12 -27.38 6.53
C LEU A 286 16.53 -27.93 6.72
N GLU A 287 17.56 -27.27 6.18
CA GLU A 287 18.97 -27.57 6.45
C GLU A 287 19.30 -27.39 7.93
N ARG A 288 18.86 -26.29 8.56
CA ARG A 288 19.04 -26.06 10.00
C ARG A 288 18.33 -27.13 10.83
N ARG A 289 17.14 -27.58 10.41
CA ARG A 289 16.43 -28.70 11.07
C ARG A 289 17.17 -30.02 10.87
N ALA A 290 17.74 -30.27 9.69
CA ALA A 290 18.51 -31.47 9.39
C ALA A 290 19.85 -31.50 10.16
N ALA A 291 20.56 -30.37 10.26
CA ALA A 291 21.79 -30.24 11.04
C ALA A 291 21.55 -30.39 12.55
N ASN A 292 20.38 -29.96 13.04
CA ASN A 292 19.97 -30.13 14.44
C ASN A 292 19.20 -31.44 14.68
N ALA A 293 19.03 -32.31 13.68
CA ALA A 293 18.34 -33.57 13.84
C ALA A 293 19.24 -34.58 14.59
N PRO A 294 18.76 -35.19 15.68
CA PRO A 294 19.52 -36.23 16.37
C PRO A 294 19.70 -37.45 15.45
N ALA A 295 20.86 -38.12 15.55
CA ALA A 295 21.20 -39.27 14.72
C ALA A 295 20.11 -40.37 14.78
N PRO A 296 19.78 -41.05 13.66
CA PRO A 296 18.78 -42.11 13.63
C PRO A 296 19.10 -43.18 14.69
N GLY A 297 18.21 -43.36 15.67
CA GLY A 297 18.38 -44.31 16.78
C GLY A 297 18.79 -43.71 18.14
N ALA A 298 19.05 -42.40 18.22
CA ALA A 298 19.31 -41.74 19.50
C ALA A 298 17.99 -41.54 20.29
N LYS A 299 17.80 -42.31 21.36
CA LYS A 299 16.70 -42.07 22.32
C LYS A 299 16.77 -40.63 22.82
N PRO A 300 15.65 -39.88 22.88
CA PRO A 300 15.66 -38.54 23.44
C PRO A 300 16.16 -38.63 24.89
N LYS A 301 17.39 -38.17 25.15
CA LYS A 301 17.86 -38.01 26.52
C LYS A 301 16.96 -36.95 27.13
N ARG A 302 16.09 -37.39 28.03
CA ARG A 302 15.28 -36.55 28.90
C ARG A 302 16.27 -35.75 29.75
N ALA A 303 16.73 -34.61 29.23
CA ALA A 303 17.66 -33.74 29.92
C ALA A 303 16.93 -33.14 31.12
N ARG A 304 17.07 -33.84 32.25
CA ARG A 304 17.22 -33.34 33.62
C ARG A 304 16.72 -31.91 33.88
N LYS A 305 15.42 -31.66 33.68
CA LYS A 305 14.72 -30.47 34.23
C LYS A 305 14.50 -30.58 35.76
N ALA A 306 15.42 -31.26 36.46
CA ALA A 306 15.36 -31.52 37.89
C ALA A 306 16.59 -30.99 38.65
N GLN A 307 17.61 -30.45 37.96
CA GLN A 307 18.83 -29.93 38.62
C GLN A 307 18.90 -28.41 38.71
N ALA A 308 18.21 -27.67 37.83
CA ALA A 308 18.15 -26.20 37.92
C ALA A 308 17.23 -25.68 39.05
N ALA A 309 16.49 -26.55 39.74
CA ALA A 309 15.62 -26.18 40.86
C ALA A 309 16.25 -26.45 42.23
N SER A 310 17.37 -27.20 42.30
CA SER A 310 18.05 -27.51 43.57
C SER A 310 19.24 -26.60 43.87
N GLU A 311 19.83 -25.94 42.87
CA GLU A 311 20.98 -25.04 43.08
C GLU A 311 20.55 -23.61 43.44
N ALA A 312 19.38 -23.14 43.00
CA ALA A 312 18.85 -21.83 43.41
C ALA A 312 18.31 -21.77 44.86
N GLY A 313 18.22 -22.91 45.54
CA GLY A 313 17.75 -23.01 46.93
C GLY A 313 18.86 -23.10 47.98
N ALA A 314 20.12 -23.30 47.57
CA ALA A 314 21.25 -23.52 48.48
C ALA A 314 22.05 -22.24 48.76
N GLU A 315 22.08 -21.26 47.85
CA GLU A 315 22.79 -19.98 48.06
C GLU A 315 22.02 -18.97 48.94
N ALA A 316 20.76 -19.24 49.31
CA ALA A 316 19.95 -18.34 50.11
C ALA A 316 20.06 -18.56 51.64
N VAL A 317 20.89 -19.50 52.10
CA VAL A 317 20.97 -19.89 53.54
C VAL A 317 22.34 -19.63 54.17
N GLU A 318 23.37 -19.24 53.41
CA GLU A 318 24.72 -18.94 53.93
C GLU A 318 25.03 -17.44 54.14
N GLY A 319 24.01 -16.56 54.13
CA GLY A 319 24.18 -15.12 54.35
C GLY A 319 23.87 -14.61 55.76
N LEU A 320 23.52 -15.49 56.71
CA LEU A 320 22.99 -15.11 58.03
C LEU A 320 23.74 -15.80 59.18
N ALA A 321 25.07 -15.64 59.24
CA ALA A 321 25.84 -15.83 60.48
C ALA A 321 27.29 -15.34 60.33
N SER A 322 27.56 -14.06 60.59
CA SER A 322 28.73 -13.61 61.36
C SER A 322 28.84 -12.08 61.35
N GLY A 323 29.13 -11.50 62.52
CA GLY A 323 29.62 -10.12 62.64
C GLY A 323 28.71 -9.18 63.42
N ALA A 324 28.54 -9.44 64.72
CA ALA A 324 28.27 -8.38 65.69
C ALA A 324 29.62 -7.73 66.08
N ASP A 325 29.70 -6.39 66.01
CA ASP A 325 30.16 -5.49 67.08
C ASP A 325 30.58 -4.10 66.55
N GLY A 326 30.13 -3.03 67.24
CA GLY A 326 30.87 -1.76 67.28
C GLY A 326 30.12 -0.44 66.99
N ALA A 327 29.60 0.18 68.05
CA ALA A 327 29.64 1.62 68.37
C ALA A 327 28.78 2.68 67.61
N ALA A 328 27.73 3.12 68.34
CA ALA A 328 27.50 4.49 68.86
C ALA A 328 27.07 5.70 67.99
N SER A 329 26.07 6.40 68.56
CA SER A 329 25.54 7.75 68.29
C SER A 329 24.62 7.88 67.08
N GLY A 330 23.47 8.55 67.11
CA GLY A 330 22.80 9.40 68.08
C GLY A 330 21.64 10.12 67.36
N SER A 331 20.69 10.64 68.15
CA SER A 331 19.53 11.47 67.74
C SER A 331 18.33 10.70 67.16
N ALA A 332 17.30 10.37 67.94
CA ALA A 332 16.26 11.26 68.49
C ALA A 332 15.46 11.99 67.38
N ALA A 333 14.19 11.62 67.22
CA ALA A 333 13.07 12.45 67.67
C ALA A 333 11.69 11.88 67.26
N LYS A 334 10.88 11.69 68.30
CA LYS A 334 9.43 11.95 68.42
C LYS A 334 8.45 11.18 67.52
N ALA A 335 7.64 10.29 68.10
CA ALA A 335 6.49 10.50 69.01
C ALA A 335 5.18 10.58 68.20
N SER A 336 4.32 9.56 68.33
CA SER A 336 3.14 9.54 69.22
C SER A 336 1.89 9.94 68.42
N GLY A 337 0.74 9.28 68.50
CA GLY A 337 0.32 8.18 69.35
C GLY A 337 -1.18 7.94 69.13
N ASN A 338 -1.63 6.79 69.64
CA ASN A 338 -2.97 6.44 70.13
C ASN A 338 -4.21 6.54 69.22
N GLY A 339 -5.02 5.47 69.28
CA GLY A 339 -6.46 5.56 69.04
C GLY A 339 -7.11 4.23 68.70
N ALA A 340 -7.57 3.51 69.73
CA ALA A 340 -8.26 2.23 69.65
C ALA A 340 -9.64 2.29 68.96
N ALA A 341 -10.06 1.17 68.34
CA ALA A 341 -11.37 0.52 68.56
C ALA A 341 -11.63 -0.58 67.50
N ASN A 342 -11.81 -1.82 67.97
CA ASN A 342 -12.59 -2.88 67.30
C ASN A 342 -14.06 -2.74 67.81
N PRO A 343 -15.09 -3.50 67.36
CA PRO A 343 -15.08 -4.62 66.40
C PRO A 343 -16.26 -4.60 65.39
N THR A 344 -16.28 -5.52 64.41
CA THR A 344 -17.40 -6.44 64.08
C THR A 344 -17.35 -6.95 62.62
N GLY A 345 -17.76 -8.21 62.45
CA GLY A 345 -18.55 -8.65 61.29
C GLY A 345 -17.77 -9.06 60.04
N GLY A 346 -17.65 -10.37 59.82
CA GLY A 346 -16.91 -10.93 58.70
C GLY A 346 -17.60 -10.86 57.34
N GLN A 347 -16.86 -11.16 56.28
CA GLN A 347 -17.35 -11.91 55.14
C GLN A 347 -16.21 -12.42 54.25
N ALA A 348 -16.49 -13.57 53.63
CA ALA A 348 -15.60 -14.47 52.93
C ALA A 348 -14.87 -13.86 51.73
N GLN A 349 -13.56 -14.11 51.62
CA GLN A 349 -12.80 -13.94 50.39
C GLN A 349 -12.93 -15.18 49.49
N SER A 350 -13.40 -14.92 48.27
CA SER A 350 -13.51 -15.84 47.15
C SER A 350 -12.14 -16.40 46.74
N ARG A 351 -11.96 -17.72 46.85
CA ARG A 351 -10.82 -18.44 46.27
C ARG A 351 -11.23 -19.01 44.92
N THR A 352 -10.81 -18.36 43.83
CA THR A 352 -10.81 -18.97 42.50
C THR A 352 -9.75 -20.08 42.42
N PRO A 353 -10.05 -21.29 41.90
CA PRO A 353 -9.04 -22.35 41.75
C PRO A 353 -8.14 -22.14 40.52
N LYS A 354 -6.85 -22.46 40.66
CA LYS A 354 -5.85 -22.48 39.56
C LYS A 354 -6.19 -23.55 38.49
N PRO A 355 -5.82 -23.34 37.21
CA PRO A 355 -6.13 -24.28 36.13
C PRO A 355 -5.33 -25.58 36.27
N GLY A 356 -6.01 -26.73 36.31
CA GLY A 356 -5.35 -28.06 36.25
C GLY A 356 -5.99 -29.19 37.07
N ALA A 357 -7.01 -28.96 37.89
CA ALA A 357 -7.62 -30.02 38.68
C ALA A 357 -8.75 -30.75 37.92
N ARG A 358 -8.58 -32.06 37.66
CA ARG A 358 -9.64 -32.95 37.16
C ARG A 358 -10.73 -33.14 38.23
N PRO A 359 -12.03 -33.13 37.88
CA PRO A 359 -13.09 -33.33 38.86
C PRO A 359 -13.22 -34.81 39.26
N LYS A 360 -13.31 -35.09 40.57
CA LYS A 360 -13.69 -36.41 41.11
C LYS A 360 -15.19 -36.65 40.89
N LYS A 361 -15.54 -37.72 40.19
CA LYS A 361 -16.92 -38.24 40.08
C LYS A 361 -17.45 -38.58 41.47
N ARG A 362 -18.61 -38.04 41.86
CA ARG A 362 -19.40 -38.55 42.99
C ARG A 362 -20.42 -39.57 42.45
N LYS A 363 -20.44 -40.75 43.07
CA LYS A 363 -21.43 -41.80 42.86
C LYS A 363 -22.68 -41.48 43.68
N ARG A 364 -23.83 -41.70 43.03
CA ARG A 364 -25.22 -41.70 43.50
C ARG A 364 -25.78 -40.37 43.98
#